data_AF-A0A960WTS7-F1
#
_entry.id   AF-A0A960WTS7-F1
#
_cell.length_a   1.000
_cell.length_b   1.000
_cell.length_c   1.000
_cell.angle_alpha   90.00
_cell.angle_beta   90.00
_cell.angle_gamma   90.00
#
_symmetry.space_group_name_H-M   'P 1'
#
loop_
_entity.id
_entity.type
_entity.pdbx_description
1 polymer ?
#
loop_
_entity_poly.entity_id
_entity_poly.type
_entity_poly.pdbx_seq_one_letter_code
_entity_poly.pdbx_strand_id
1 'polypeptide(L)'
;MVAELGCETLDAFIREVVPADLLRGEPLLLPPALNETGALARLRGIFARNEDYRSCIGRGYYGTVTPPVIQRCILENPGWYTAYTPYQAEISQGRLEALLNFQTLICELTALPVANASLLDEATAAAEAMSLASGSRPSGKFFFVGNGCFSQTIDVVRTRAEPLGI
;
A
#
# COMPACT_ATOMS: atom_id res chain seq x y z
N MET A 1 24.52 21.86 -13.17
CA MET A 1 23.49 20.94 -13.67
C MET A 1 22.97 21.35 -15.07
N VAL A 2 22.01 22.27 -15.26
CA VAL A 2 21.48 22.53 -16.63
C VAL A 2 22.53 23.03 -17.63
N ALA A 3 23.49 23.84 -17.17
CA ALA A 3 24.61 24.28 -18.00
C ALA A 3 25.55 23.14 -18.45
N GLU A 4 25.68 22.06 -17.67
CA GLU A 4 26.47 20.87 -18.07
C GLU A 4 25.78 20.06 -19.17
N LEU A 5 24.45 20.21 -19.28
CA LEU A 5 23.63 19.63 -20.35
C LEU A 5 23.56 20.57 -21.57
N GLY A 6 24.29 21.69 -21.58
CA GLY A 6 24.25 22.68 -22.65
C GLY A 6 22.99 23.56 -22.69
N CYS A 7 22.15 23.50 -21.65
CA CYS A 7 20.91 24.27 -21.56
C CYS A 7 21.11 25.55 -20.75
N GLU A 8 20.57 26.68 -21.22
CA GLU A 8 20.64 27.96 -20.53
C GLU A 8 19.70 28.05 -19.32
N THR A 9 18.54 27.39 -19.39
CA THR A 9 17.50 27.42 -18.33
C THR A 9 16.85 26.05 -18.16
N LEU A 10 16.20 25.85 -17.01
CA LEU A 10 15.38 24.66 -16.78
C LEU A 10 14.21 24.59 -17.78
N ASP A 11 13.58 25.72 -18.11
CA ASP A 11 12.49 25.77 -19.10
C ASP A 11 12.94 25.33 -20.49
N ALA A 12 14.15 25.74 -20.91
CA ALA A 12 14.74 25.29 -22.17
C ALA A 12 14.93 23.77 -22.17
N PHE A 13 15.52 23.23 -21.09
CA PHE A 13 15.69 21.78 -20.93
C PHE A 13 14.36 21.01 -20.97
N ILE A 14 13.32 21.49 -20.28
CA ILE A 14 12.00 20.84 -20.28
C ILE A 14 11.38 20.84 -21.69
N ARG A 15 11.51 21.93 -22.45
CA ARG A 15 11.00 22.00 -23.84
C ARG A 15 11.77 21.12 -24.81
N GLU A 16 13.03 20.81 -24.52
CA GLU A 16 13.83 19.88 -25.32
C GLU A 16 13.46 18.41 -25.04
N VAL A 17 13.14 18.08 -23.78
CA VAL A 17 12.84 16.70 -23.36
C VAL A 17 11.38 16.30 -23.58
N VAL A 18 10.44 17.20 -23.31
CA VAL A 18 9.00 16.91 -23.37
C VAL A 18 8.44 17.37 -24.73
N PRO A 19 7.82 16.47 -25.52
CA PRO A 19 7.16 16.86 -26.76
C PRO A 19 6.16 18.00 -26.57
N ALA A 20 6.22 18.99 -27.46
CA ALA A 20 5.46 20.24 -27.31
C ALA A 20 3.94 20.04 -27.32
N ASP A 21 3.44 19.01 -28.00
CA ASP A 21 2.03 18.62 -28.05
C ASP A 21 1.51 17.99 -26.74
N LEU A 22 2.42 17.52 -25.88
CA LEU A 22 2.11 16.99 -24.55
C LEU A 22 2.35 18.02 -23.43
N LEU A 23 3.11 19.08 -23.71
CA LEU A 23 3.46 20.08 -22.71
C LEU A 23 2.28 21.00 -22.42
N ARG A 24 1.90 21.09 -21.15
CA ARG A 24 0.83 22.00 -20.72
C ARG A 24 1.33 23.45 -20.79
N GLY A 25 0.61 24.29 -21.54
CA GLY A 25 0.94 25.71 -21.70
C GLY A 25 0.57 26.61 -20.51
N GLU A 26 -0.21 26.10 -19.56
CA GLU A 26 -0.70 26.86 -18.40
C GLU A 26 -0.37 26.17 -17.08
N PRO A 27 -0.12 26.94 -16.00
CA PRO A 27 0.08 26.39 -14.66
C PRO A 27 -1.12 25.55 -14.19
N LEU A 28 -0.86 24.61 -13.27
CA LEU A 28 -1.93 23.90 -12.60
C LEU A 28 -2.78 24.88 -11.78
N LEU A 29 -4.10 24.79 -11.91
CA LEU A 29 -5.05 25.54 -11.08
C LEU A 29 -5.09 24.94 -9.66
N LEU A 30 -4.15 25.36 -8.82
CA LEU A 30 -4.02 24.91 -7.43
C LEU A 30 -4.21 26.08 -6.46
N PRO A 31 -4.64 25.82 -5.20
CA PRO A 31 -4.59 26.82 -4.16
C PRO A 31 -3.15 27.31 -3.92
N PRO A 32 -2.98 28.53 -3.37
CA PRO A 32 -1.67 29.01 -2.96
C PRO A 32 -0.96 28.02 -2.04
N ALA A 33 0.34 27.83 -2.26
CA ALA A 33 1.15 26.96 -1.42
C ALA A 33 1.18 27.48 0.03
N LEU A 34 1.00 26.58 0.98
CA LEU A 34 1.19 26.85 2.40
C LEU A 34 2.62 26.52 2.80
N ASN A 35 3.16 27.25 3.77
CA ASN A 35 4.37 26.80 4.46
C ASN A 35 4.06 25.56 5.33
N GLU A 36 5.11 24.92 5.85
CA GLU A 36 4.99 23.69 6.64
C GLU A 36 4.01 23.83 7.82
N THR A 37 4.18 24.89 8.62
CA THR A 37 3.32 25.15 9.79
C THR A 37 1.87 25.37 9.39
N GLY A 38 1.63 26.12 8.31
CA GLY A 38 0.29 26.40 7.78
C GLY A 38 -0.38 25.16 7.22
N ALA A 39 0.37 24.29 6.53
CA ALA A 39 -0.13 23.01 6.04
C ALA A 39 -0.55 22.08 7.19
N LEU A 40 0.28 21.95 8.23
CA LEU A 40 -0.04 21.16 9.43
C LEU A 40 -1.24 21.72 10.18
N ALA A 41 -1.33 23.04 10.36
CA ALA A 41 -2.47 23.68 11.01
C ALA A 41 -3.77 23.43 10.25
N ARG A 42 -3.73 23.54 8.90
CA ARG A 42 -4.88 23.22 8.05
C ARG A 42 -5.30 21.76 8.17
N LEU A 43 -4.36 20.83 8.13
CA LEU A 43 -4.64 19.40 8.31
C LEU A 43 -5.26 19.09 9.67
N ARG A 44 -4.75 19.69 10.75
CA ARG A 44 -5.35 19.57 12.09
C ARG A 44 -6.79 20.06 12.12
N GLY A 45 -7.08 21.19 11.47
CA GLY A 45 -8.45 21.70 11.35
C GLY A 45 -9.39 20.74 10.60
N ILE A 46 -8.88 20.05 9.57
CA ILE A 46 -9.64 19.01 8.85
C ILE A 46 -9.91 17.81 9.76
N PHE A 47 -8.87 17.31 10.44
CA PHE A 47 -8.98 16.13 11.33
C PHE A 47 -9.85 16.37 12.56
N ALA A 48 -9.93 17.62 13.06
CA ALA A 48 -10.79 17.98 14.19
C ALA A 48 -12.30 17.81 13.90
N ARG A 49 -12.68 17.56 12.64
CA ARG A 49 -14.06 17.24 12.25
C ARG A 49 -14.39 15.75 12.36
N ASN A 50 -13.39 14.90 12.56
CA ASN A 50 -13.61 13.48 12.79
C ASN A 50 -14.03 13.25 14.24
N GLU A 51 -14.94 12.30 14.44
CA GLU A 51 -15.39 11.88 15.77
C GLU A 51 -14.75 10.54 16.11
N ASP A 52 -14.06 10.48 17.25
CA ASP A 52 -13.42 9.26 17.74
C ASP A 52 -14.42 8.42 18.55
N TYR A 53 -14.79 7.26 18.00
CA TYR A 53 -15.74 6.34 18.59
C TYR A 53 -15.07 5.05 19.01
N ARG A 54 -15.50 4.50 20.15
CA ARG A 54 -15.30 3.08 20.46
C ARG A 54 -16.12 2.23 19.50
N SER A 55 -15.49 1.82 18.42
CA SER A 55 -16.13 1.10 17.32
C SER A 55 -16.10 -0.40 17.55
N CYS A 56 -17.25 -1.00 17.83
CA CYS A 56 -17.43 -2.45 17.96
C CYS A 56 -18.09 -3.08 16.72
N ILE A 57 -17.86 -2.50 15.53
CA ILE A 57 -18.46 -2.95 14.25
C ILE A 57 -17.86 -4.30 13.81
N GLY A 58 -16.58 -4.53 14.09
CA GLY A 58 -15.84 -5.71 13.65
C GLY A 58 -15.60 -5.69 12.14
N ARG A 59 -16.02 -6.75 11.44
CA ARG A 59 -15.89 -6.87 9.98
C ARG A 59 -14.45 -6.79 9.44
N GLY A 60 -13.51 -7.39 10.16
CA GLY A 60 -12.10 -7.46 9.75
C GLY A 60 -11.22 -6.33 10.30
N TYR A 61 -11.82 -5.31 10.93
CA TYR A 61 -11.09 -4.23 11.59
C TYR A 61 -11.44 -4.19 13.07
N TYR A 62 -10.43 -4.30 13.91
CA TYR A 62 -10.57 -4.37 15.36
C TYR A 62 -9.59 -3.40 16.01
N GLY A 63 -10.06 -2.61 16.98
CA GLY A 63 -9.20 -1.70 17.72
C GLY A 63 -8.09 -2.46 18.45
N THR A 64 -6.88 -1.91 18.43
CA THR A 64 -5.69 -2.49 19.07
C THR A 64 -4.85 -1.40 19.73
N VAL A 65 -4.02 -1.80 20.68
CA VAL A 65 -3.01 -0.91 21.28
C VAL A 65 -1.69 -1.15 20.56
N THR A 66 -1.28 -0.23 19.70
CA THR A 66 0.08 -0.24 19.13
C THR A 66 1.08 0.07 20.25
N PRO A 67 2.02 -0.83 20.57
CA PRO A 67 3.00 -0.56 21.62
C PRO A 67 3.77 0.74 21.34
N PRO A 68 3.87 1.69 22.30
CA PRO A 68 4.48 3.00 22.04
C PRO A 68 5.91 2.94 21.52
N VAL A 69 6.67 1.91 21.91
CA VAL A 69 8.04 1.69 21.41
C VAL A 69 8.06 1.34 19.92
N ILE A 70 7.07 0.59 19.42
CA ILE A 70 6.95 0.25 17.99
C ILE A 70 6.53 1.49 17.21
N GLN A 71 5.55 2.24 17.70
CA GLN A 71 5.12 3.49 17.07
C GLN A 71 6.31 4.46 16.92
N ARG A 72 7.02 4.74 18.03
CA ARG A 72 8.07 5.76 18.05
C ARG A 72 9.33 5.32 17.28
N CYS A 73 9.76 4.07 17.44
CA CYS A 73 11.06 3.62 16.94
C CYS A 73 11.01 2.98 15.54
N ILE A 74 9.83 2.60 15.06
CA ILE A 74 9.64 1.97 13.74
C ILE A 74 8.74 2.86 12.87
N LEU A 75 7.47 3.06 13.23
CA LEU A 75 6.49 3.76 12.38
C LEU A 75 6.86 5.23 12.14
N GLU A 76 7.33 5.92 13.18
CA GLU A 76 7.71 7.34 13.13
C GLU A 76 9.22 7.56 12.91
N ASN A 77 9.95 6.52 12.52
CA ASN A 77 11.39 6.57 12.31
C ASN A 77 11.74 6.46 10.81
N PRO A 78 12.30 7.52 10.18
CA PRO A 78 12.63 7.48 8.76
C PRO A 78 13.62 6.37 8.40
N GLY A 79 14.48 5.94 9.32
CA GLY A 79 15.39 4.82 9.09
C GLY A 79 14.69 3.50 8.74
N TRP A 80 13.40 3.36 9.06
CA TRP A 80 12.57 2.20 8.73
C TRP A 80 11.67 2.40 7.51
N TYR A 81 11.16 3.61 7.25
CA TYR A 81 10.16 3.84 6.20
C TYR A 81 10.67 4.54 4.93
N THR A 82 11.92 5.04 4.89
CA THR A 82 12.45 5.70 3.68
C THR A 82 13.09 4.74 2.69
N ALA A 83 13.55 3.57 3.15
CA ALA A 83 14.06 2.53 2.26
C ALA A 83 12.92 1.85 1.49
N TYR A 84 13.22 1.36 0.28
CA TYR A 84 12.25 0.62 -0.54
C TYR A 84 12.50 -0.90 -0.49
N THR A 85 11.96 -1.63 -1.47
CA THR A 85 12.11 -3.07 -1.63
C THR A 85 13.57 -3.50 -1.45
N PRO A 86 13.85 -4.57 -0.68
CA PRO A 86 15.20 -5.04 -0.39
C PRO A 86 15.87 -5.77 -1.57
N TYR A 87 16.01 -5.08 -2.71
CA TYR A 87 16.70 -5.62 -3.90
C TYR A 87 18.20 -5.85 -3.66
N GLN A 88 18.83 -5.04 -2.80
CA GLN A 88 20.23 -5.19 -2.38
C GLN A 88 20.26 -5.79 -0.98
N ALA A 89 20.34 -7.11 -0.90
CA ALA A 89 20.12 -7.85 0.35
C ALA A 89 21.17 -7.52 1.42
N GLU A 90 22.43 -7.31 1.03
CA GLU A 90 23.59 -7.08 1.91
C GLU A 90 23.41 -5.83 2.78
N ILE A 91 22.73 -4.81 2.25
CA ILE A 91 22.42 -3.56 2.95
C ILE A 91 20.96 -3.48 3.42
N SER A 92 20.27 -4.62 3.47
CA SER A 92 18.84 -4.71 3.77
C SER A 92 18.49 -5.75 4.83
N GLN A 93 19.50 -6.36 5.47
CA GLN A 93 19.31 -7.49 6.39
C GLN A 93 18.33 -7.19 7.52
N GLY A 94 18.35 -5.99 8.12
CA GLY A 94 17.46 -5.66 9.24
C GLY A 94 15.96 -5.80 8.91
N ARG A 95 15.51 -5.33 7.74
CA ARG A 95 14.09 -5.48 7.33
C ARG A 95 13.79 -6.87 6.76
N LEU A 96 14.76 -7.53 6.13
CA LEU A 96 14.61 -8.92 5.69
C LEU A 96 14.39 -9.86 6.87
N GLU A 97 15.13 -9.67 7.96
CA GLU A 97 14.94 -10.41 9.20
C GLU A 97 13.56 -10.15 9.82
N ALA A 98 13.12 -8.88 9.87
CA ALA A 98 11.77 -8.56 10.35
C ALA A 98 10.66 -9.20 9.51
N LEU A 99 10.81 -9.25 8.18
CA LEU A 99 9.87 -9.94 7.28
C LEU A 99 9.91 -11.46 7.46
N LEU A 100 11.09 -12.05 7.71
CA LEU A 100 11.21 -13.47 8.04
C LEU A 100 10.51 -13.79 9.37
N ASN A 101 10.64 -12.91 10.37
CA ASN A 101 9.90 -13.05 11.64
C ASN A 101 8.38 -13.00 11.41
N PHE A 102 7.90 -12.12 10.53
CA PHE A 102 6.50 -12.09 10.11
C PHE A 102 6.07 -13.42 9.47
N GLN A 103 6.86 -13.95 8.53
CA GLN A 103 6.57 -15.23 7.87
C GLN A 103 6.50 -16.38 8.88
N THR A 104 7.48 -16.47 9.78
CA THR A 104 7.53 -17.47 10.85
C THR A 104 6.29 -17.38 11.74
N LEU A 105 5.92 -16.18 12.20
CA LEU A 105 4.73 -15.96 13.03
C LEU A 105 3.45 -16.44 12.32
N ILE A 106 3.28 -16.11 11.03
CA ILE A 106 2.11 -16.55 10.26
C ILE A 106 2.11 -18.07 10.08
N CYS A 107 3.25 -18.70 9.77
CA CYS A 107 3.35 -20.16 9.69
C CYS A 107 2.99 -20.84 11.02
N GLU A 108 3.48 -20.32 12.15
CA GLU A 108 3.18 -20.86 13.48
C GLU A 108 1.70 -20.72 13.85
N LEU A 109 1.08 -19.57 13.57
CA LEU A 109 -0.32 -19.31 13.88
C LEU A 109 -1.30 -20.10 12.98
N THR A 110 -0.93 -20.31 11.71
CA THR A 110 -1.79 -20.98 10.72
C THR A 110 -1.48 -22.47 10.55
N ALA A 111 -0.35 -22.93 11.10
CA ALA A 111 0.20 -24.28 10.91
C ALA A 111 0.43 -24.64 9.41
N LEU A 112 0.63 -23.64 8.55
CA LEU A 112 0.98 -23.83 7.15
C LEU A 112 2.51 -23.79 6.95
N PRO A 113 3.05 -24.52 5.96
CA PRO A 113 4.49 -24.67 5.81
C PRO A 113 5.20 -23.40 5.29
N VAL A 114 4.49 -22.51 4.60
CA VAL A 114 5.06 -21.31 3.97
C VAL A 114 4.05 -20.16 4.05
N ALA A 115 4.57 -18.97 4.35
CA ALA A 115 3.89 -17.70 4.24
C ALA A 115 4.71 -16.73 3.37
N ASN A 116 4.05 -15.82 2.67
CA ASN A 116 4.73 -14.72 1.97
C ASN A 116 5.00 -13.54 2.93
N ALA A 117 5.65 -12.49 2.43
CA ALA A 117 6.02 -11.31 3.19
C ALA A 117 4.93 -10.21 3.20
N SER A 118 3.64 -10.60 3.24
CA SER A 118 2.40 -9.79 3.17
C SER A 118 1.69 -9.73 1.79
N LEU A 119 0.41 -9.36 1.85
CA LEU A 119 -0.43 -8.91 0.73
C LEU A 119 -1.12 -7.59 1.14
N LEU A 120 -1.94 -7.01 0.27
CA LEU A 120 -2.52 -5.69 0.47
C LEU A 120 -3.57 -5.65 1.59
N ASP A 121 -4.53 -6.57 1.57
CA ASP A 121 -5.59 -6.70 2.57
C ASP A 121 -6.21 -8.12 2.58
N GLU A 122 -7.13 -8.41 3.50
CA GLU A 122 -7.82 -9.71 3.60
C GLU A 122 -8.56 -10.08 2.32
N ALA A 123 -9.28 -9.13 1.74
CA ALA A 123 -10.18 -9.36 0.62
C ALA A 123 -9.42 -9.72 -0.67
N THR A 124 -8.32 -9.01 -0.92
CA THR A 124 -7.39 -9.29 -2.02
C THR A 124 -6.60 -10.57 -1.76
N ALA A 125 -6.20 -10.87 -0.52
CA ALA A 125 -5.58 -12.16 -0.18
C ALA A 125 -6.51 -13.36 -0.46
N ALA A 126 -7.80 -13.23 -0.16
CA ALA A 126 -8.80 -14.25 -0.50
C ALA A 126 -8.95 -14.43 -2.02
N ALA A 127 -8.90 -13.34 -2.79
CA ALA A 127 -8.93 -13.41 -4.25
C ALA A 127 -7.66 -14.05 -4.84
N GLU A 128 -6.47 -13.76 -4.30
CA GLU A 128 -5.23 -14.44 -4.69
C GLU A 128 -5.29 -15.93 -4.37
N ALA A 129 -5.90 -16.32 -3.24
CA ALA A 129 -6.13 -17.72 -2.91
C ALA A 129 -7.06 -18.42 -3.94
N MET A 130 -8.12 -17.73 -4.38
CA MET A 130 -8.97 -18.21 -5.48
C MET A 130 -8.16 -18.39 -6.78
N SER A 131 -7.35 -17.40 -7.16
CA SER A 131 -6.50 -17.47 -8.35
C SER A 131 -5.48 -18.62 -8.27
N LEU A 132 -4.85 -18.82 -7.12
CA LEU A 132 -3.91 -19.93 -6.88
C LEU A 132 -4.61 -21.29 -6.98
N ALA A 133 -5.81 -21.42 -6.42
CA ALA A 133 -6.62 -22.64 -6.52
C ALA A 133 -7.05 -22.92 -7.97
N SER A 134 -7.48 -21.89 -8.71
CA SER A 134 -7.86 -22.00 -10.12
C SER A 134 -6.69 -22.40 -11.00
N GLY A 135 -5.50 -21.85 -10.76
CA GLY A 135 -4.28 -22.23 -11.48
C GLY A 135 -3.90 -23.69 -11.28
N SER A 136 -4.21 -24.26 -10.11
CA SER A 136 -3.98 -25.67 -9.79
C SER A 136 -5.06 -26.61 -10.34
N ARG A 137 -6.24 -26.09 -10.73
CA ARG A 137 -7.37 -26.86 -11.29
C ARG A 137 -7.98 -26.15 -12.51
N PRO A 138 -7.34 -26.20 -13.69
CA PRO A 138 -7.74 -25.42 -14.86
C PRO A 138 -9.15 -25.70 -15.40
N SER A 139 -9.72 -26.88 -15.10
CA SER A 139 -11.08 -27.26 -15.50
C SER A 139 -12.17 -26.80 -14.54
N GLY A 140 -11.81 -26.30 -13.35
CA GLY A 140 -12.74 -25.78 -12.36
C GLY A 140 -13.24 -24.40 -12.78
N LYS A 141 -14.55 -24.28 -13.01
CA LYS A 141 -15.22 -23.01 -13.38
C LYS A 141 -16.07 -22.41 -12.25
N PHE A 142 -15.96 -22.96 -11.05
CA PHE A 142 -16.77 -22.54 -9.92
C PHE A 142 -15.88 -22.47 -8.69
N PHE A 143 -15.90 -21.33 -8.02
CA PHE A 143 -15.27 -21.14 -6.72
C PHE A 143 -16.34 -20.91 -5.66
N PHE A 144 -16.36 -21.77 -4.63
CA PHE A 144 -17.33 -21.64 -3.54
C PHE A 144 -16.82 -20.66 -2.48
N VAL A 145 -17.65 -19.69 -2.12
CA VAL A 145 -17.39 -18.74 -1.03
C VAL A 145 -18.43 -18.93 0.07
N GLY A 146 -17.97 -19.14 1.30
CA GLY A 146 -18.86 -19.30 2.46
C GLY A 146 -19.65 -18.03 2.76
N ASN A 147 -20.92 -18.19 3.16
CA ASN A 147 -21.80 -17.07 3.53
C ASN A 147 -21.37 -16.33 4.82
N GLY A 148 -20.49 -16.92 5.62
CA GLY A 148 -19.93 -16.31 6.83
C GLY A 148 -18.74 -15.38 6.58
N CYS A 149 -18.24 -15.29 5.33
CA CYS A 149 -17.20 -14.34 4.98
C CYS A 149 -17.72 -12.90 5.07
N PHE A 150 -16.83 -11.94 5.32
CA PHE A 150 -17.24 -10.54 5.31
C PHE A 150 -17.69 -10.11 3.91
N SER A 151 -18.70 -9.24 3.84
CA SER A 151 -19.29 -8.86 2.56
C SER A 151 -18.27 -8.23 1.61
N GLN A 152 -17.35 -7.41 2.12
CA GLN A 152 -16.29 -6.80 1.31
C GLN A 152 -15.32 -7.85 0.73
N THR A 153 -15.05 -8.93 1.46
CA THR A 153 -14.23 -10.05 0.98
C THR A 153 -14.95 -10.77 -0.16
N ILE A 154 -16.25 -11.04 -0.01
CA ILE A 154 -17.08 -11.66 -1.06
C ILE A 154 -17.11 -10.79 -2.32
N ASP A 155 -17.30 -9.48 -2.18
CA ASP A 155 -17.40 -8.55 -3.31
C ASP A 155 -16.09 -8.45 -4.10
N VAL A 156 -14.94 -8.40 -3.42
CA VAL A 156 -13.63 -8.39 -4.08
C VAL A 156 -13.34 -9.72 -4.77
N VAL A 157 -13.62 -10.85 -4.13
CA VAL A 157 -13.46 -12.18 -4.74
C VAL A 157 -14.32 -12.30 -6.00
N ARG A 158 -15.59 -11.89 -5.94
CA ARG A 158 -16.50 -11.88 -7.10
C ARG A 158 -15.97 -11.00 -8.23
N THR A 159 -15.51 -9.79 -7.90
CA THR A 159 -14.95 -8.84 -8.88
C THR A 159 -13.71 -9.41 -9.57
N ARG A 160 -12.86 -10.16 -8.84
CA ARG A 160 -11.67 -10.81 -9.38
C ARG A 160 -11.99 -12.07 -10.19
N ALA A 161 -13.10 -12.74 -9.89
CA ALA A 161 -13.57 -13.93 -10.60
C ALA A 161 -14.16 -13.58 -11.97
N GLU A 162 -14.89 -12.46 -12.08
CA GLU A 162 -15.61 -12.04 -13.29
C GLU A 162 -14.75 -12.02 -14.58
N PRO A 163 -13.57 -11.35 -14.65
CA PRO A 163 -12.75 -11.34 -15.86
C PRO A 163 -12.10 -12.70 -16.17
N LEU A 164 -12.08 -13.63 -15.21
CA LEU A 164 -11.54 -14.98 -15.36
C LEU A 164 -12.61 -16.01 -15.74
N GLY A 165 -13.89 -15.64 -15.68
CA GLY A 165 -15.02 -16.55 -15.94
C GLY A 165 -15.16 -17.66 -14.89
N ILE A 166 -14.83 -17.36 -13.63
CA ILE A 166 -14.94 -18.23 -12.44
C ILE A 166 -16.22 -17.94 -11.65
#